data_AF-T1PJ67-F1
#
_entry.id   AF-T1PJ67-F1
#
_cell.length_a   1.000
_cell.length_b   1.000
_cell.length_c   1.000
_cell.angle_alpha   90.00
_cell.angle_beta   90.00
_cell.angle_gamma   90.00
#
_symmetry.space_group_name_H-M   'P 1'
#
loop_
_entity.id
_entity.type
_entity.pdbx_description
1 polymer ?
#
loop_
_entity_poly.entity_id
_entity_poly.type
_entity_poly.pdbx_seq_one_letter_code
_entity_poly.pdbx_strand_id
1 'polypeptide(L)'
;MEEDFREKVPGLKDEKGWISEELAKYHAQKLGLPVYKIHDSIRHKTTKAKKFEPPHPGTSYNPSLQDHQKLISDIVEKEEKIIKEEKHLKRVTTQMFRKVTAEERQTQHLKEMSAGMDDDDDEDDDDDDNENEEGNKDKKSGKKGGEENADDSAAYSTVNPPVENKKKSKAARNRELRQKELQKKLEAKKALKKQIADLNRIKSIKSEVLAEEEELNEAMKRRKKAEFKKKFETKRLGRLKFNEPDQDVNMPDELAGNLRNIQTGTSLLIDRFKNFQKRNILPVSVATGKQKKPKVKRFPRSSHKEPGVSYQMLRDKRMAEKKAAQQAAK
;
A
#
# COMPACT_ATOMS: atom_id res chain seq x y z
N MET A 1 -3.23 -20.01 30.93
CA MET A 1 -2.33 -18.86 31.11
C MET A 1 -1.05 -19.50 31.58
N GLU A 2 0.08 -19.24 30.92
CA GLU A 2 1.36 -19.75 31.43
C GLU A 2 1.54 -19.14 32.82
N GLU A 3 1.55 -20.01 33.83
CA GLU A 3 1.75 -19.65 35.22
C GLU A 3 3.09 -18.91 35.32
N ASP A 4 3.03 -17.65 35.76
CA ASP A 4 4.22 -16.86 36.08
C ASP A 4 5.02 -17.68 37.12
N PHE A 5 6.34 -17.85 36.93
CA PHE A 5 7.18 -18.54 37.92
C PHE A 5 7.14 -17.90 39.32
N ARG A 6 6.65 -16.64 39.38
CA ARG A 6 6.35 -15.87 40.60
C ARG A 6 5.14 -16.39 41.39
N GLU A 7 4.33 -17.27 40.81
CA GLU A 7 3.18 -17.92 41.46
C GLU A 7 3.58 -19.22 42.18
N LYS A 8 4.67 -19.87 41.77
CA LYS A 8 5.21 -21.09 42.41
C LYS A 8 6.08 -20.81 43.64
N VAL A 9 6.48 -19.55 43.84
CA VAL A 9 7.24 -19.10 45.00
C VAL A 9 6.31 -18.24 45.86
N PRO A 10 5.86 -18.72 47.02
CA PRO A 10 5.00 -17.94 47.90
C PRO A 10 5.64 -16.59 48.26
N GLY A 11 4.97 -15.46 47.93
CA GLY A 11 5.28 -14.13 48.49
C GLY A 11 5.92 -13.06 47.58
N LEU A 12 5.85 -13.15 46.25
CA LEU A 12 6.60 -12.22 45.35
C LEU A 12 5.75 -11.30 44.44
N LYS A 13 4.45 -11.10 44.71
CA LYS A 13 3.58 -10.19 43.90
C LYS A 13 2.87 -9.18 44.81
N ASP A 14 2.99 -7.89 44.48
CA ASP A 14 2.36 -6.83 45.25
C ASP A 14 1.34 -6.04 44.43
N GLU A 15 0.09 -6.07 44.90
CA GLU A 15 -0.78 -4.88 45.03
C GLU A 15 -1.09 -4.58 46.53
N LYS A 16 -0.61 -5.38 47.49
CA LYS A 16 -0.75 -5.17 48.95
C LYS A 16 0.32 -5.90 49.80
N GLY A 17 1.48 -6.23 49.22
CA GLY A 17 2.47 -7.10 49.87
C GLY A 17 3.41 -6.40 50.85
N TRP A 18 4.06 -7.22 51.68
CA TRP A 18 4.74 -6.78 52.91
C TRP A 18 6.23 -6.43 52.71
N ILE A 19 6.77 -6.52 51.51
CA ILE A 19 8.20 -6.31 51.22
C ILE A 19 8.34 -5.39 50.02
N SER A 20 9.03 -4.25 50.18
CA SER A 20 9.23 -3.30 49.09
C SER A 20 10.03 -3.92 47.93
N GLU A 21 9.81 -3.44 46.69
CA GLU A 21 10.58 -3.87 45.51
C GLU A 21 12.10 -3.72 45.74
N GLU A 22 12.49 -2.69 46.48
CA GLU A 22 13.88 -2.44 46.88
C GLU A 22 14.42 -3.52 47.82
N LEU A 23 13.63 -3.91 48.82
CA LEU A 23 13.99 -4.96 49.78
C LEU A 23 14.06 -6.34 49.11
N ALA A 24 13.14 -6.63 48.19
CA ALA A 24 13.18 -7.85 47.37
C ALA A 24 14.43 -7.90 46.46
N LYS A 25 14.80 -6.78 45.82
CA LYS A 25 16.04 -6.68 45.03
C LYS A 25 17.28 -6.86 45.89
N TYR A 26 17.29 -6.26 47.08
CA TYR A 26 18.39 -6.37 48.04
C TYR A 26 18.59 -7.83 48.50
N HIS A 27 17.52 -8.52 48.91
CA HIS A 27 17.60 -9.92 49.29
C HIS A 27 17.99 -10.82 48.11
N ALA A 28 17.47 -10.58 46.90
CA ALA A 28 17.88 -11.33 45.71
C ALA A 28 19.38 -11.18 45.44
N GLN A 29 19.93 -9.96 45.54
CA GLN A 29 21.37 -9.71 45.43
C GLN A 29 22.17 -10.44 46.53
N LYS A 30 21.70 -10.41 47.78
CA LYS A 30 22.35 -11.09 48.92
C LYS A 30 22.33 -12.60 48.80
N LEU A 31 21.27 -13.16 48.23
CA LEU A 31 21.12 -14.59 47.94
C LEU A 31 21.87 -15.00 46.66
N GLY A 32 22.54 -14.07 45.96
CA GLY A 32 23.25 -14.34 44.71
C GLY A 32 22.33 -14.66 43.53
N LEU A 33 21.03 -14.35 43.64
CA LEU A 33 20.07 -14.53 42.56
C LEU A 33 20.20 -13.39 41.54
N PRO A 34 20.26 -13.69 40.24
CA PRO A 34 20.39 -12.66 39.22
C PRO A 34 19.08 -11.86 39.09
N VAL A 35 19.16 -10.55 39.31
CA VAL A 35 18.03 -9.61 39.12
C VAL A 35 18.09 -9.02 37.71
N TYR A 36 17.23 -9.49 36.82
CA TYR A 36 17.16 -9.00 35.44
C TYR A 36 16.17 -7.84 35.31
N LYS A 37 16.63 -6.71 34.74
CA LYS A 37 15.74 -5.64 34.27
C LYS A 37 15.21 -6.02 32.90
N ILE A 38 13.88 -6.07 32.75
CA ILE A 38 13.21 -6.36 31.48
C ILE A 38 12.78 -5.03 30.86
N HIS A 39 13.15 -4.78 29.60
CA HIS A 39 12.75 -3.57 28.88
C HIS A 39 11.24 -3.54 28.61
N ASP A 40 10.61 -2.36 28.71
CA ASP A 40 9.15 -2.21 28.61
C ASP A 40 8.58 -2.65 27.25
N SER A 41 9.38 -2.58 26.17
CA SER A 41 8.95 -3.07 24.85
C SER A 41 8.60 -4.56 24.83
N ILE A 42 9.18 -5.37 25.71
CA ILE A 42 8.90 -6.81 25.79
C ILE A 42 7.47 -7.05 26.33
N ARG A 43 6.98 -6.14 27.17
CA ARG A 43 5.63 -6.21 27.75
C ARG A 43 4.55 -5.68 26.80
N HIS A 44 4.95 -5.01 25.71
CA HIS A 44 4.03 -4.44 24.74
C HIS A 44 3.35 -5.53 23.90
N LYS A 45 2.02 -5.64 24.00
CA LYS A 45 1.21 -6.54 23.18
C LYS A 45 1.01 -5.96 21.78
N THR A 46 1.27 -6.76 20.74
CA THR A 46 1.17 -6.34 19.34
C THR A 46 -0.27 -6.05 18.89
N THR A 47 -1.24 -6.76 19.48
CA THR A 47 -2.69 -6.63 19.25
C THR A 47 -3.46 -6.65 20.56
N LYS A 48 -4.62 -5.97 20.58
CA LYS A 48 -5.62 -6.04 21.66
C LYS A 48 -6.73 -7.06 21.36
N ALA A 49 -6.58 -7.88 20.32
CA ALA A 49 -7.54 -8.91 19.94
C ALA A 49 -7.73 -9.94 21.08
N LYS A 50 -8.94 -10.49 21.18
CA LYS A 50 -9.25 -11.56 22.14
C LYS A 50 -8.34 -12.77 21.87
N LYS A 51 -7.91 -13.45 22.93
CA LYS A 51 -7.07 -14.66 22.81
C LYS A 51 -7.81 -15.80 22.10
N PHE A 52 -9.12 -15.86 22.30
CA PHE A 52 -10.01 -16.88 21.76
C PHE A 52 -11.38 -16.24 21.55
N GLU A 53 -11.99 -16.55 20.42
CA GLU A 53 -13.37 -16.20 20.12
C GLU A 53 -14.22 -17.44 20.34
N PRO A 54 -15.33 -17.36 21.10
CA PRO A 54 -16.21 -18.50 21.27
C PRO A 54 -16.81 -18.90 19.90
N PRO A 55 -16.97 -20.19 19.62
CA PRO A 55 -17.58 -20.65 18.38
C PRO A 55 -19.06 -20.23 18.33
N HIS A 56 -19.62 -20.19 17.11
CA HIS A 56 -21.04 -19.92 16.92
C HIS A 56 -21.89 -21.05 17.54
N PRO A 57 -23.02 -20.76 18.20
CA PRO A 57 -23.87 -21.79 18.82
C PRO A 57 -24.39 -22.84 17.83
N GLY A 58 -24.59 -22.45 16.56
CA GLY A 58 -24.97 -23.36 15.47
C GLY A 58 -23.94 -24.46 15.15
N THR A 59 -22.69 -24.33 15.62
CA THR A 59 -21.64 -25.37 15.49
C THR A 59 -21.76 -26.42 16.59
N SER A 60 -22.67 -26.24 17.55
CA SER A 60 -22.97 -27.27 18.55
C SER A 60 -23.38 -28.57 17.88
N TYR A 61 -23.11 -29.67 18.57
CA TYR A 61 -23.49 -31.00 18.17
C TYR A 61 -25.02 -31.17 18.03
N ASN A 62 -25.79 -30.51 18.90
CA ASN A 62 -27.25 -30.44 18.83
C ASN A 62 -27.70 -28.96 18.90
N PRO A 63 -27.59 -28.22 17.79
CA PRO A 63 -27.89 -26.79 17.75
C PRO A 63 -29.40 -26.55 17.67
N SER A 64 -29.84 -25.35 18.07
CA SER A 64 -31.20 -24.90 17.76
C SER A 64 -31.33 -24.68 16.25
N LEU A 65 -32.54 -24.90 15.70
CA LEU A 65 -32.79 -24.69 14.27
C LEU A 65 -32.41 -23.26 13.83
N GLN A 66 -32.76 -22.26 14.66
CA GLN A 66 -32.47 -20.86 14.37
C GLN A 66 -30.97 -20.58 14.34
N ASP A 67 -30.20 -21.13 15.29
CA ASP A 67 -28.77 -20.88 15.36
C ASP A 67 -27.99 -21.61 14.26
N HIS A 68 -28.46 -22.80 13.84
CA HIS A 68 -27.89 -23.51 12.71
C HIS A 68 -28.18 -22.80 11.38
N GLN A 69 -29.41 -22.32 11.18
CA GLN A 69 -29.77 -21.52 10.00
C GLN A 69 -28.97 -20.21 9.91
N LYS A 70 -28.77 -19.51 11.03
CA LYS A 70 -27.92 -18.29 11.08
C LYS A 70 -26.47 -18.60 10.70
N LEU A 71 -25.95 -19.72 11.19
CA LEU A 71 -24.60 -20.14 10.86
C LEU A 71 -24.45 -20.46 9.37
N ILE A 72 -25.42 -21.17 8.80
CA ILE A 72 -25.45 -21.47 7.36
C ILE A 72 -25.57 -20.17 6.56
N SER A 73 -26.44 -19.23 6.95
CA SER A 73 -26.58 -17.95 6.23
C SER A 73 -25.27 -17.16 6.22
N ASP A 74 -24.56 -17.09 7.35
CA ASP A 74 -23.28 -16.41 7.45
C ASP A 74 -22.22 -17.02 6.51
N ILE A 75 -22.26 -18.33 6.31
CA ILE A 75 -21.36 -19.05 5.40
C ILE A 75 -21.75 -18.81 3.96
N VAL A 76 -23.04 -18.95 3.62
CA VAL A 76 -23.56 -18.68 2.28
C VAL A 76 -23.20 -17.26 1.83
N GLU A 77 -23.32 -16.27 2.72
CA GLU A 77 -22.90 -14.89 2.42
C GLU A 77 -21.40 -14.75 2.11
N LYS A 78 -20.53 -15.52 2.78
CA LYS A 78 -19.08 -15.53 2.51
C LYS A 78 -18.79 -16.22 1.18
N GLU A 79 -19.37 -17.39 0.96
CA GLU A 79 -19.22 -18.15 -0.29
C GLU A 79 -19.72 -17.36 -1.50
N GLU A 80 -20.87 -16.69 -1.38
CA GLU A 80 -21.39 -15.83 -2.43
C GLU A 80 -20.43 -14.70 -2.81
N LYS A 81 -19.72 -14.11 -1.84
CA LYS A 81 -18.72 -13.07 -2.11
C LYS A 81 -17.55 -13.65 -2.90
N ILE A 82 -17.06 -14.82 -2.51
CA ILE A 82 -15.98 -15.53 -3.23
C ILE A 82 -16.44 -15.85 -4.66
N ILE A 83 -17.63 -16.42 -4.84
CA ILE A 83 -18.20 -16.73 -6.16
C ILE A 83 -18.36 -15.47 -7.02
N LYS A 84 -18.80 -14.34 -6.44
CA LYS A 84 -18.93 -13.06 -7.15
C LYS A 84 -17.57 -12.54 -7.61
N GLU A 85 -16.56 -12.60 -6.74
CA GLU A 85 -15.18 -12.22 -7.07
C GLU A 85 -14.59 -13.10 -8.18
N GLU A 86 -14.77 -14.42 -8.08
CA GLU A 86 -14.32 -15.36 -9.10
C GLU A 86 -15.00 -15.14 -10.46
N LYS A 87 -16.32 -14.93 -10.47
CA LYS A 87 -17.07 -14.59 -11.68
C LYS A 87 -16.57 -13.28 -12.29
N HIS A 88 -16.32 -12.27 -11.45
CA HIS A 88 -15.78 -11.00 -11.89
C HIS A 88 -14.39 -11.17 -12.52
N LEU A 89 -13.48 -11.89 -11.87
CA LEU A 89 -12.14 -12.19 -12.38
C LEU A 89 -12.20 -12.99 -13.68
N LYS A 90 -13.05 -14.01 -13.74
CA LYS A 90 -13.26 -14.81 -14.96
C LYS A 90 -13.73 -13.95 -16.13
N ARG A 91 -14.64 -13.00 -15.87
CA ARG A 91 -15.12 -12.04 -16.87
C ARG A 91 -14.02 -11.10 -17.33
N VAL A 92 -13.31 -10.46 -16.40
CA VAL A 92 -12.28 -9.44 -16.70
C VAL A 92 -11.01 -10.04 -17.30
N THR A 93 -10.66 -11.27 -16.92
CA THR A 93 -9.45 -11.95 -17.39
C THR A 93 -9.77 -12.98 -18.48
N THR A 94 -10.40 -14.09 -18.13
CA THR A 94 -10.50 -15.25 -19.04
C THR A 94 -11.45 -15.03 -20.21
N GLN A 95 -12.58 -14.33 -20.01
CA GLN A 95 -13.58 -14.12 -21.06
C GLN A 95 -13.23 -12.96 -22.00
N MET A 96 -12.56 -11.92 -21.49
CA MET A 96 -12.11 -10.78 -22.31
C MET A 96 -10.95 -11.16 -23.24
N PHE A 97 -10.10 -12.11 -22.84
CA PHE A 97 -8.93 -12.51 -23.63
C PHE A 97 -9.13 -13.90 -24.25
N ARG A 98 -9.31 -13.96 -25.58
CA ARG A 98 -9.26 -15.22 -26.35
C ARG A 98 -7.84 -15.78 -26.28
N LYS A 99 -7.68 -17.06 -25.93
CA LYS A 99 -6.39 -17.75 -26.08
C LYS A 99 -6.19 -18.06 -27.56
N VAL A 100 -5.23 -17.39 -28.17
CA VAL A 100 -4.84 -17.57 -29.58
C VAL A 100 -3.57 -18.46 -29.63
N THR A 101 -3.55 -19.45 -30.52
CA THR A 101 -2.38 -20.32 -30.75
C THR A 101 -1.22 -19.50 -31.32
N ALA A 102 0.01 -20.04 -31.27
CA ALA A 102 1.18 -19.31 -31.79
C ALA A 102 1.06 -19.04 -33.30
N GLU A 103 0.49 -19.98 -34.06
CA GLU A 103 0.25 -19.87 -35.50
C GLU A 103 -0.79 -18.80 -35.82
N GLU A 104 -1.97 -18.85 -35.17
CA GLU A 104 -3.00 -17.82 -35.36
C GLU A 104 -2.49 -16.42 -35.01
N ARG A 105 -1.64 -16.29 -33.97
CA ARG A 105 -1.03 -15.02 -33.61
C ARG A 105 -0.08 -14.50 -34.69
N GLN A 106 0.70 -15.38 -35.31
CA GLN A 106 1.57 -15.00 -36.42
C GLN A 106 0.77 -14.55 -37.63
N THR A 107 -0.34 -15.24 -37.95
CA THR A 107 -1.22 -14.84 -39.07
C THR A 107 -1.90 -13.48 -38.81
N GLN A 108 -2.38 -13.23 -37.59
CA GLN A 108 -2.94 -11.93 -37.23
C GLN A 108 -1.88 -10.83 -37.24
N HIS A 109 -0.67 -11.10 -36.74
CA HIS A 109 0.42 -10.14 -36.78
C HIS A 109 0.83 -9.82 -38.22
N LEU A 110 0.92 -10.81 -39.11
CA LEU A 110 1.18 -10.58 -40.53
C LEU A 110 0.08 -9.73 -41.17
N LYS A 111 -1.19 -10.00 -40.85
CA LYS A 111 -2.34 -9.23 -41.34
C LYS A 111 -2.35 -7.78 -40.81
N GLU A 112 -1.94 -7.56 -39.57
CA GLU A 112 -1.78 -6.23 -38.99
C GLU A 112 -0.60 -5.47 -39.61
N MET A 113 0.49 -6.17 -39.92
CA MET A 113 1.67 -5.60 -40.59
C MET A 113 1.42 -5.32 -42.08
N SER A 114 0.50 -6.06 -42.71
CA SER A 114 0.07 -5.82 -44.09
C SER A 114 -1.05 -4.79 -44.20
N ALA A 115 -1.78 -4.49 -43.11
CA ALA A 115 -2.80 -3.45 -43.09
C ALA A 115 -2.16 -2.06 -43.30
N GLY A 116 -2.29 -1.52 -44.51
CA GLY A 116 -1.65 -0.27 -44.94
C GLY A 116 -0.72 -0.45 -46.15
N MET A 117 -0.49 -1.69 -46.59
CA MET A 117 -0.19 -1.99 -47.98
C MET A 117 -1.55 -2.27 -48.63
N ASP A 118 -2.01 -1.39 -49.51
CA ASP A 118 -3.18 -1.69 -50.33
C ASP A 118 -2.81 -2.93 -51.17
N ASP A 119 -3.51 -4.04 -50.95
CA ASP A 119 -3.47 -5.16 -51.88
C ASP A 119 -4.25 -4.66 -53.10
N ASP A 120 -3.54 -4.05 -54.06
CA ASP A 120 -4.03 -3.72 -55.40
C ASP A 120 -4.34 -5.03 -56.17
N ASP A 121 -5.37 -5.76 -55.73
CA ASP A 121 -6.12 -6.69 -56.57
C ASP A 121 -7.47 -6.03 -56.86
N ASP A 122 -7.45 -5.19 -57.91
CA ASP A 122 -8.60 -4.64 -58.61
C ASP A 122 -9.51 -5.77 -59.13
N GLU A 123 -10.79 -5.74 -58.74
CA GLU A 123 -11.91 -6.06 -59.64
C GLU A 123 -13.03 -5.04 -59.35
N ASP A 124 -13.23 -4.16 -60.33
CA ASP A 124 -14.18 -3.05 -60.43
C ASP A 124 -15.65 -3.43 -60.11
N ASP A 125 -16.43 -2.51 -59.52
CA ASP A 125 -17.35 -1.64 -60.27
C ASP A 125 -18.26 -0.76 -59.36
N ASP A 126 -18.44 0.47 -59.84
CA ASP A 126 -19.57 1.41 -59.73
C ASP A 126 -19.88 2.21 -58.44
N ASP A 127 -19.50 3.49 -58.53
CA ASP A 127 -20.33 4.71 -58.43
C ASP A 127 -21.45 4.80 -57.36
N ASP A 128 -21.34 5.80 -56.47
CA ASP A 128 -22.38 6.84 -56.41
C ASP A 128 -21.87 8.14 -55.75
N ASP A 129 -22.11 9.24 -56.46
CA ASP A 129 -21.87 10.63 -56.10
C ASP A 129 -22.66 11.07 -54.86
N ASN A 130 -22.06 11.90 -54.00
CA ASN A 130 -22.82 12.97 -53.35
C ASN A 130 -21.92 14.11 -52.87
N GLU A 131 -21.74 15.11 -53.74
CA GLU A 131 -21.42 16.48 -53.34
C GLU A 131 -22.62 17.08 -52.58
N ASN A 132 -22.39 17.63 -51.39
CA ASN A 132 -23.15 18.82 -51.02
C ASN A 132 -22.34 19.81 -50.17
N GLU A 133 -22.36 21.03 -50.68
CA GLU A 133 -21.86 22.27 -50.13
C GLU A 133 -22.68 22.70 -48.91
N GLU A 134 -22.03 23.13 -47.84
CA GLU A 134 -22.45 24.31 -47.06
C GLU A 134 -21.15 25.00 -46.60
N GLY A 135 -20.95 26.30 -46.73
CA GLY A 135 -21.96 27.34 -46.78
C GLY A 135 -21.58 28.46 -45.83
N ASN A 136 -20.50 29.16 -46.17
CA ASN A 136 -20.44 30.63 -46.18
C ASN A 136 -20.26 31.44 -44.88
N LYS A 137 -19.47 32.49 -45.09
CA LYS A 137 -19.49 33.85 -44.51
C LYS A 137 -19.00 34.04 -43.07
N ASP A 138 -18.29 35.11 -42.75
CA ASP A 138 -17.49 36.10 -43.47
C ASP A 138 -17.14 37.15 -42.39
N LYS A 139 -15.96 37.76 -42.57
CA LYS A 139 -15.69 39.22 -42.45
C LYS A 139 -16.21 39.94 -41.20
N LYS A 140 -15.40 40.79 -40.58
CA LYS A 140 -14.75 42.00 -41.14
C LYS A 140 -14.09 42.65 -39.92
N SER A 141 -13.06 43.49 -39.91
CA SER A 141 -12.23 44.31 -40.81
C SER A 141 -11.25 44.96 -39.83
N GLY A 142 -10.07 45.45 -40.15
CA GLY A 142 -9.45 45.90 -41.39
C GLY A 142 -8.23 46.72 -40.95
N LYS A 143 -7.08 46.52 -41.61
CA LYS A 143 -6.62 47.37 -42.73
C LYS A 143 -6.02 48.69 -42.21
N LYS A 144 -4.70 48.88 -42.21
CA LYS A 144 -3.80 49.32 -43.31
C LYS A 144 -2.36 49.23 -42.72
N GLY A 145 -1.27 48.93 -43.41
CA GLY A 145 -0.94 49.05 -44.84
C GLY A 145 0.22 50.04 -45.01
N GLY A 146 1.35 49.58 -45.60
CA GLY A 146 2.54 50.36 -46.02
C GLY A 146 3.62 50.45 -44.92
N GLU A 147 4.81 49.82 -44.96
CA GLU A 147 5.81 49.74 -46.05
C GLU A 147 6.18 51.17 -46.51
N GLU A 148 7.42 51.67 -46.46
CA GLU A 148 8.71 51.05 -46.79
C GLU A 148 9.89 51.73 -46.05
N ASN A 149 11.00 51.01 -46.08
CA ASN A 149 12.36 51.19 -45.59
C ASN A 149 13.00 52.59 -45.69
N ALA A 150 13.81 52.93 -44.67
CA ALA A 150 15.12 53.55 -44.85
C ALA A 150 15.97 53.36 -43.59
N ASP A 151 17.08 52.65 -43.75
CA ASP A 151 18.20 52.54 -42.82
C ASP A 151 18.83 53.93 -42.65
N ASP A 152 18.97 54.40 -41.41
CA ASP A 152 20.03 55.36 -41.05
C ASP A 152 20.22 55.41 -39.52
N SER A 153 21.46 55.12 -39.13
CA SER A 153 22.02 55.18 -37.78
C SER A 153 21.68 56.47 -37.02
N ALA A 154 20.92 56.35 -35.92
CA ALA A 154 20.77 57.44 -34.95
C ALA A 154 20.61 56.92 -33.52
N ALA A 155 21.38 57.52 -32.62
CA ALA A 155 21.55 57.18 -31.21
C ALA A 155 20.25 57.12 -30.38
N TYR A 156 20.26 56.28 -29.33
CA TYR A 156 19.28 56.27 -28.25
C TYR A 156 19.02 57.70 -27.72
N SER A 157 17.85 58.28 -28.01
CA SER A 157 17.37 59.50 -27.36
C SER A 157 16.33 59.14 -26.30
N THR A 158 16.52 59.65 -25.08
CA THR A 158 15.49 59.57 -24.04
C THR A 158 14.39 60.57 -24.41
N VAL A 159 13.18 60.08 -24.63
CA VAL A 159 12.01 60.88 -25.06
C VAL A 159 11.64 61.99 -24.04
N ASN A 160 12.20 61.94 -22.84
CA ASN A 160 11.85 62.88 -21.78
C ASN A 160 12.89 64.01 -21.66
N PRO A 161 12.51 65.28 -21.88
CA PRO A 161 13.43 66.41 -21.72
C PRO A 161 13.96 66.50 -20.27
N PRO A 162 15.17 67.06 -20.07
CA PRO A 162 15.77 67.24 -18.75
C PRO A 162 14.83 68.02 -17.82
N VAL A 163 14.61 67.50 -16.61
CA VAL A 163 13.63 68.05 -15.66
C VAL A 163 14.10 69.41 -15.15
N GLU A 164 13.44 70.48 -15.61
CA GLU A 164 13.66 71.85 -15.11
C GLU A 164 12.90 72.11 -13.79
N ASN A 165 13.62 72.53 -12.74
CA ASN A 165 13.02 72.87 -11.44
C ASN A 165 12.40 74.28 -11.46
N LYS A 166 11.14 74.39 -11.91
CA LYS A 166 10.36 75.64 -11.87
C LYS A 166 9.70 75.83 -10.49
N LYS A 167 9.95 76.98 -9.83
CA LYS A 167 9.34 77.30 -8.52
C LYS A 167 7.83 77.52 -8.68
N LYS A 168 7.02 76.79 -7.92
CA LYS A 168 5.55 76.91 -7.93
C LYS A 168 5.08 78.27 -7.41
N SER A 169 4.03 78.83 -8.02
CA SER A 169 3.39 80.07 -7.53
C SER A 169 2.61 79.84 -6.22
N LYS A 170 2.39 80.91 -5.43
CA LYS A 170 1.64 80.84 -4.15
C LYS A 170 0.22 80.27 -4.33
N ALA A 171 -0.45 80.61 -5.45
CA ALA A 171 -1.76 80.08 -5.80
C ALA A 171 -1.72 78.57 -6.15
N ALA A 172 -0.68 78.11 -6.85
CA ALA A 172 -0.47 76.70 -7.13
C ALA A 172 -0.22 75.88 -5.85
N ARG A 173 0.55 76.44 -4.90
CA ARG A 173 0.81 75.81 -3.59
C ARG A 173 -0.46 75.65 -2.74
N ASN A 174 -1.33 76.67 -2.73
CA ASN A 174 -2.61 76.61 -2.02
C ASN A 174 -3.61 75.63 -2.67
N ARG A 175 -3.63 75.51 -4.00
CA ARG A 175 -4.43 74.51 -4.71
C ARG A 175 -3.95 73.09 -4.41
N GLU A 176 -2.64 72.87 -4.39
CA GLU A 176 -2.01 71.59 -4.03
C GLU A 176 -2.32 71.18 -2.58
N LEU A 177 -2.24 72.11 -1.63
CA LEU A 177 -2.62 71.86 -0.24
C LEU A 177 -4.10 71.43 -0.13
N ARG A 178 -5.02 72.13 -0.80
CA ARG A 178 -6.44 71.76 -0.83
C ARG A 178 -6.67 70.38 -1.47
N GLN A 179 -5.96 70.05 -2.55
CA GLN A 179 -6.04 68.75 -3.20
C GLN A 179 -5.54 67.63 -2.28
N LYS A 180 -4.43 67.86 -1.56
CA LYS A 180 -3.87 66.92 -0.60
C LYS A 180 -4.80 66.68 0.60
N GLU A 181 -5.46 67.73 1.10
CA GLU A 181 -6.48 67.60 2.14
C GLU A 181 -7.71 66.81 1.66
N LEU A 182 -8.18 67.06 0.44
CA LEU A 182 -9.27 66.30 -0.17
C LEU A 182 -8.90 64.83 -0.36
N GLN A 183 -7.69 64.55 -0.82
CA GLN A 183 -7.16 63.18 -0.92
C GLN A 183 -7.13 62.50 0.45
N LYS A 184 -6.59 63.16 1.48
CA LYS A 184 -6.56 62.62 2.85
C LYS A 184 -7.96 62.33 3.40
N LYS A 185 -8.94 63.20 3.13
CA LYS A 185 -10.36 62.99 3.51
C LYS A 185 -10.97 61.80 2.74
N LEU A 186 -10.67 61.65 1.46
CA LEU A 186 -11.14 60.51 0.66
C LEU A 186 -10.51 59.19 1.12
N GLU A 187 -9.22 59.19 1.44
CA GLU A 187 -8.52 58.04 2.01
C GLU A 187 -9.12 57.63 3.35
N ALA A 188 -9.38 58.60 4.25
CA ALA A 188 -10.04 58.34 5.52
C ALA A 188 -11.44 57.73 5.33
N LYS A 189 -12.24 58.26 4.38
CA LYS A 189 -13.55 57.70 4.03
C LYS A 189 -13.44 56.28 3.46
N LYS A 190 -12.44 56.02 2.61
CA LYS A 190 -12.16 54.67 2.08
C LYS A 190 -11.76 53.70 3.18
N ALA A 191 -10.92 54.13 4.13
CA ALA A 191 -10.51 53.31 5.27
C ALA A 191 -11.71 52.95 6.17
N LEU A 192 -12.57 53.92 6.48
CA LEU A 192 -13.79 53.69 7.27
C LEU A 192 -14.75 52.72 6.55
N LYS A 193 -14.92 52.87 5.23
CA LYS A 193 -15.70 51.93 4.42
C LYS A 193 -15.13 50.50 4.45
N LYS A 194 -13.80 50.35 4.42
CA LYS A 194 -13.15 49.03 4.57
C LYS A 194 -13.44 48.43 5.94
N GLN A 195 -13.29 49.20 7.02
CA GLN A 195 -13.59 48.74 8.38
C GLN A 195 -15.05 48.28 8.54
N ILE A 196 -16.01 49.01 7.96
CA ILE A 196 -17.43 48.61 7.96
C ILE A 196 -17.63 47.30 7.17
N ALA A 197 -16.99 47.17 6.01
CA ALA A 197 -17.06 45.95 5.21
C ALA A 197 -16.47 44.74 5.95
N ASP A 198 -15.33 44.94 6.63
CA ASP A 198 -14.69 43.92 7.46
C ASP A 198 -15.60 43.51 8.63
N LEU A 199 -16.24 44.47 9.30
CA LEU A 199 -17.19 44.21 10.38
C LEU A 199 -18.38 43.36 9.89
N ASN A 200 -18.92 43.67 8.71
CA ASN A 200 -19.98 42.87 8.10
C ASN A 200 -19.51 41.46 7.72
N ARG A 201 -18.24 41.30 7.31
CA ARG A 201 -17.63 40.01 6.97
C ARG A 201 -17.40 39.11 8.18
N ILE A 202 -17.34 39.64 9.40
CA ILE A 202 -17.16 38.84 10.64
C ILE A 202 -18.19 37.71 10.73
N LYS A 203 -19.44 37.92 10.28
CA LYS A 203 -20.48 36.89 10.31
C LYS A 203 -20.18 35.72 9.36
N SER A 204 -19.68 36.00 8.15
CA SER A 204 -19.31 34.95 7.19
C SER A 204 -18.06 34.21 7.67
N ILE A 205 -17.06 34.94 8.17
CA ILE A 205 -15.86 34.35 8.77
C ILE A 205 -16.24 33.43 9.93
N LYS A 206 -17.19 33.84 10.79
CA LYS A 206 -17.67 32.98 11.88
C LYS A 206 -18.31 31.69 11.35
N SER A 207 -19.17 31.76 10.33
CA SER A 207 -19.76 30.54 9.76
C SER A 207 -18.72 29.66 9.05
N GLU A 208 -17.73 30.26 8.39
CA GLU A 208 -16.63 29.55 7.75
C GLU A 208 -15.77 28.81 8.80
N VAL A 209 -15.39 29.51 9.88
CA VAL A 209 -14.63 28.91 11.00
C VAL A 209 -15.42 27.79 11.68
N LEU A 210 -16.72 27.96 11.91
CA LEU A 210 -17.55 26.90 12.52
C LEU A 210 -17.65 25.67 11.59
N ALA A 211 -17.86 25.87 10.29
CA ALA A 211 -17.89 24.77 9.33
C ALA A 211 -16.53 24.04 9.26
N GLU A 212 -15.43 24.78 9.25
CA GLU A 212 -14.08 24.21 9.27
C GLU A 212 -13.81 23.43 10.58
N GLU A 213 -14.24 23.95 11.73
CA GLU A 213 -14.17 23.26 13.01
C GLU A 213 -14.99 21.95 13.00
N GLU A 214 -16.18 21.94 12.41
CA GLU A 214 -17.02 20.76 12.27
C GLU A 214 -16.33 19.69 11.39
N GLU A 215 -15.83 20.06 10.21
CA GLU A 215 -15.11 19.18 9.29
C GLU A 215 -13.86 18.58 9.95
N LEU A 216 -13.06 19.42 10.62
CA LEU A 216 -11.88 18.98 11.37
C LEU A 216 -12.25 18.01 12.50
N ASN A 217 -13.34 18.29 13.22
CA ASN A 217 -13.84 17.42 14.28
C ASN A 217 -14.30 16.07 13.72
N GLU A 218 -14.97 16.04 12.58
CA GLU A 218 -15.36 14.81 11.90
C GLU A 218 -14.15 14.00 11.42
N ALA A 219 -13.18 14.67 10.79
CA ALA A 219 -11.93 14.05 10.38
C ALA A 219 -11.18 13.45 11.58
N MET A 220 -11.11 14.17 12.71
CA MET A 220 -10.55 13.66 13.96
C MET A 220 -11.32 12.45 14.50
N LYS A 221 -12.66 12.49 14.49
CA LYS A 221 -13.49 11.33 14.90
C LYS A 221 -13.22 10.12 14.01
N ARG A 222 -13.13 10.31 12.68
CA ARG A 222 -12.80 9.24 11.73
C ARG A 222 -11.40 8.68 11.98
N ARG A 223 -10.40 9.54 12.22
CA ARG A 223 -9.03 9.14 12.55
C ARG A 223 -8.98 8.32 13.85
N LYS A 224 -9.65 8.79 14.91
CA LYS A 224 -9.74 8.08 16.20
C LYS A 224 -10.42 6.71 16.05
N LYS A 225 -11.52 6.63 15.29
CA LYS A 225 -12.21 5.36 14.98
C LYS A 225 -11.30 4.39 14.22
N ALA A 226 -10.57 4.87 13.21
CA ALA A 226 -9.63 4.05 12.45
C ALA A 226 -8.44 3.57 13.31
N GLU A 227 -7.87 4.44 14.13
CA GLU A 227 -6.79 4.07 15.06
C GLU A 227 -7.26 3.03 16.09
N PHE A 228 -8.49 3.17 16.59
CA PHE A 228 -9.08 2.19 17.49
C PHE A 228 -9.25 0.83 16.80
N LYS A 229 -9.80 0.78 15.58
CA LYS A 229 -9.95 -0.46 14.80
C LYS A 229 -8.60 -1.14 14.53
N LYS A 230 -7.58 -0.37 14.12
CA LYS A 230 -6.22 -0.87 13.89
C LYS A 230 -5.57 -1.55 15.10
N LYS A 231 -6.03 -1.28 16.33
CA LYS A 231 -5.53 -1.96 17.54
C LYS A 231 -6.02 -3.41 17.67
N PHE A 232 -7.14 -3.74 17.02
CA PHE A 232 -7.76 -5.07 17.03
C PHE A 232 -7.54 -5.85 15.74
N GLU A 233 -7.30 -5.15 14.62
CA GLU A 233 -7.07 -5.77 13.31
C GLU A 233 -5.73 -6.53 13.23
N THR A 234 -5.72 -7.56 12.40
CA THR A 234 -4.52 -8.34 12.06
C THR A 234 -3.55 -7.48 11.25
N LYS A 235 -2.26 -7.47 11.58
CA LYS A 235 -1.22 -6.71 10.87
C LYS A 235 -0.51 -7.63 9.88
N ARG A 236 0.01 -7.04 8.82
CA ARG A 236 0.87 -7.74 7.86
C ARG A 236 2.32 -7.75 8.39
N LEU A 237 2.73 -8.87 8.99
CA LEU A 237 4.10 -9.05 9.52
C LEU A 237 5.13 -9.44 8.44
N GLY A 238 4.69 -9.91 7.28
CA GLY A 238 5.58 -10.36 6.21
C GLY A 238 5.01 -10.11 4.82
N ARG A 239 5.52 -10.84 3.82
CA ARG A 239 5.05 -10.69 2.43
C ARG A 239 3.58 -11.08 2.28
N LEU A 240 3.12 -12.11 2.97
CA LEU A 240 1.76 -12.63 2.83
C LEU A 240 0.77 -11.93 3.75
N LYS A 241 -0.47 -11.78 3.28
CA LYS A 241 -1.61 -11.27 4.07
C LYS A 241 -2.25 -12.45 4.81
N PHE A 242 -2.78 -12.19 6.01
CA PHE A 242 -3.60 -13.17 6.73
C PHE A 242 -4.95 -13.32 6.04
N ASN A 243 -5.33 -14.57 5.80
CA ASN A 243 -6.65 -14.96 5.33
C ASN A 243 -7.31 -15.73 6.47
N GLU A 244 -8.54 -15.33 6.80
CA GLU A 244 -9.36 -16.03 7.80
C GLU A 244 -9.67 -17.45 7.30
N PRO A 245 -9.57 -18.48 8.16
CA PRO A 245 -9.96 -19.82 7.79
C PRO A 245 -11.48 -19.91 7.62
N ASP A 246 -11.92 -20.83 6.77
CA ASP A 246 -13.34 -21.13 6.60
C ASP A 246 -13.89 -21.78 7.87
N GLN A 247 -15.20 -21.62 8.08
CA GLN A 247 -15.87 -22.09 9.29
C GLN A 247 -16.40 -23.51 9.10
N ASP A 248 -16.03 -24.41 10.00
CA ASP A 248 -16.50 -25.79 9.96
C ASP A 248 -17.97 -25.89 10.36
N VAL A 249 -18.78 -26.50 9.49
CA VAL A 249 -20.22 -26.69 9.71
C VAL A 249 -20.65 -28.04 9.17
N ASN A 250 -21.47 -28.73 9.96
CA ASN A 250 -22.15 -29.94 9.53
C ASN A 250 -23.44 -29.55 8.81
N MET A 251 -23.67 -30.14 7.65
CA MET A 251 -24.93 -29.99 6.92
C MET A 251 -26.09 -30.61 7.70
N PRO A 252 -27.35 -30.20 7.45
CA PRO A 252 -28.51 -30.76 8.17
C PRO A 252 -28.58 -32.29 8.09
N ASP A 253 -28.17 -32.87 6.96
CA ASP A 253 -28.14 -34.34 6.76
C ASP A 253 -27.03 -35.03 7.57
N GLU A 254 -25.98 -34.28 7.95
CA GLU A 254 -24.82 -34.76 8.71
C GLU A 254 -24.98 -34.55 10.22
N LEU A 255 -26.02 -33.83 10.63
CA LEU A 255 -26.29 -33.49 12.02
C LEU A 255 -26.85 -34.70 12.76
N ALA A 256 -25.95 -35.52 13.32
CA ALA A 256 -26.35 -36.71 14.05
C ALA A 256 -27.07 -36.35 15.37
N GLY A 257 -28.20 -37.00 15.67
CA GLY A 257 -28.91 -36.87 16.96
C GLY A 257 -28.27 -37.64 18.14
N ASN A 258 -27.24 -38.49 17.89
CA ASN A 258 -26.35 -39.05 18.94
C ASN A 258 -24.83 -38.71 18.82
N LEU A 259 -24.15 -38.51 19.97
CA LEU A 259 -22.73 -38.10 20.05
C LEU A 259 -21.75 -39.15 19.47
N ARG A 260 -22.17 -40.41 19.36
CA ARG A 260 -21.35 -41.49 18.78
C ARG A 260 -21.14 -41.33 17.27
N ASN A 261 -22.06 -40.66 16.58
CA ASN A 261 -22.04 -40.51 15.13
C ASN A 261 -21.65 -39.08 14.71
N ILE A 262 -21.13 -38.26 15.65
CA ILE A 262 -20.72 -36.89 15.34
C ILE A 262 -19.53 -36.92 14.37
N GLN A 263 -19.66 -36.19 13.27
CA GLN A 263 -18.53 -35.93 12.39
C GLN A 263 -17.63 -34.86 13.03
N THR A 264 -16.35 -35.18 13.16
CA THR A 264 -15.35 -34.23 13.68
C THR A 264 -14.94 -33.26 12.58
N GLY A 265 -14.92 -31.97 12.88
CA GLY A 265 -14.45 -30.92 11.98
C GLY A 265 -12.91 -30.87 11.84
N THR A 266 -12.38 -29.67 11.57
CA THR A 266 -10.95 -29.48 11.33
C THR A 266 -10.09 -29.73 12.56
N SER A 267 -8.78 -29.90 12.30
CA SER A 267 -7.79 -30.02 13.35
C SER A 267 -7.67 -28.74 14.18
N LEU A 268 -7.79 -28.87 15.49
CA LEU A 268 -7.56 -27.78 16.46
C LEU A 268 -6.19 -27.12 16.31
N LEU A 269 -5.18 -27.83 15.79
CA LEU A 269 -3.85 -27.27 15.56
C LEU A 269 -3.89 -26.17 14.49
N ILE A 270 -4.73 -26.34 13.46
CA ILE A 270 -4.89 -25.36 12.38
C ILE A 270 -5.57 -24.10 12.92
N ASP A 271 -6.63 -24.25 13.73
CA ASP A 271 -7.30 -23.12 14.39
C ASP A 271 -6.32 -22.35 15.30
N ARG A 272 -5.59 -23.04 16.18
CA ARG A 272 -4.59 -22.39 17.06
C ARG A 272 -3.49 -21.68 16.26
N PHE A 273 -3.01 -22.30 15.19
CA PHE A 273 -2.01 -21.71 14.30
C PHE A 273 -2.54 -20.43 13.62
N LYS A 274 -3.76 -20.46 13.09
CA LYS A 274 -4.42 -19.29 12.49
C LYS A 274 -4.74 -18.21 13.51
N ASN A 275 -5.10 -18.56 14.73
CA ASN A 275 -5.29 -17.63 15.84
C ASN A 275 -3.98 -16.93 16.22
N PHE A 276 -2.84 -17.64 16.27
CA PHE A 276 -1.54 -16.99 16.47
C PHE A 276 -1.14 -16.04 15.34
N GLN A 277 -1.53 -16.33 14.10
CA GLN A 277 -1.39 -15.40 12.98
C GLN A 277 -2.30 -14.18 13.15
N LYS A 278 -3.60 -14.38 13.47
CA LYS A 278 -4.59 -13.31 13.73
C LYS A 278 -4.11 -12.36 14.83
N ARG A 279 -3.46 -12.90 15.87
CA ARG A 279 -2.93 -12.13 17.01
C ARG A 279 -1.58 -11.46 16.75
N ASN A 280 -1.01 -11.58 15.55
CA ASN A 280 0.32 -11.08 15.20
C ASN A 280 1.43 -11.62 16.12
N ILE A 281 1.32 -12.89 16.53
CA ILE A 281 2.40 -13.62 17.23
C ILE A 281 3.29 -14.30 16.18
N LEU A 282 2.65 -14.94 15.20
CA LEU A 282 3.32 -15.60 14.09
C LEU A 282 3.06 -14.85 12.78
N PRO A 283 4.05 -14.73 11.89
CA PRO A 283 3.80 -14.26 10.53
C PRO A 283 3.04 -15.31 9.72
N VAL A 284 2.39 -14.87 8.65
CA VAL A 284 1.78 -15.78 7.67
C VAL A 284 2.88 -16.37 6.80
N SER A 285 2.94 -17.69 6.76
CA SER A 285 3.89 -18.47 5.97
C SER A 285 3.16 -19.50 5.12
N VAL A 286 3.82 -19.92 4.03
CA VAL A 286 3.39 -21.03 3.19
C VAL A 286 4.45 -22.11 3.22
N ALA A 287 4.02 -23.37 3.16
CA ALA A 287 4.93 -24.49 3.02
C ALA A 287 5.78 -24.27 1.76
N THR A 288 7.08 -24.09 1.97
CA THR A 288 8.01 -23.91 0.87
C THR A 288 8.51 -25.28 0.48
N GLY A 289 8.23 -25.69 -0.76
CA GLY A 289 8.71 -26.96 -1.30
C GLY A 289 10.25 -27.04 -1.33
N LYS A 290 10.75 -28.23 -1.68
CA LYS A 290 12.21 -28.45 -1.79
C LYS A 290 12.81 -27.47 -2.78
N GLN A 291 13.71 -26.61 -2.29
CA GLN A 291 14.44 -25.69 -3.14
C GLN A 291 15.41 -26.48 -4.01
N LYS A 292 15.34 -26.28 -5.33
CA LYS A 292 16.28 -26.92 -6.27
C LYS A 292 17.66 -26.35 -6.00
N LYS A 293 18.56 -27.17 -5.46
CA LYS A 293 19.98 -26.82 -5.39
C LYS A 293 20.51 -26.72 -6.83
N PRO A 294 21.42 -25.77 -7.12
CA PRO A 294 22.05 -25.71 -8.43
C PRO A 294 22.72 -27.04 -8.74
N LYS A 295 22.62 -27.49 -10.01
CA LYS A 295 23.29 -28.70 -10.47
C LYS A 295 24.80 -28.44 -10.48
N VAL A 296 25.48 -28.78 -9.39
CA VAL A 296 26.94 -28.70 -9.31
C VAL A 296 27.54 -29.85 -10.13
N LYS A 297 28.38 -29.52 -11.12
CA LYS A 297 29.16 -30.53 -11.86
C LYS A 297 30.02 -31.31 -10.86
N ARG A 298 29.77 -32.61 -10.74
CA ARG A 298 30.57 -33.50 -9.91
C ARG A 298 31.58 -34.21 -10.81
N PHE A 299 32.86 -33.96 -10.56
CA PHE A 299 33.92 -34.71 -11.21
C PHE A 299 34.26 -35.93 -10.34
N PRO A 300 34.53 -37.10 -10.95
CA PRO A 300 35.14 -38.19 -10.20
C PRO A 300 36.45 -37.68 -9.60
N ARG A 301 36.73 -38.06 -8.35
CA ARG A 301 38.06 -37.82 -7.76
C ARG A 301 39.09 -38.48 -8.67
N SER A 302 40.27 -37.85 -8.83
CA SER A 302 41.35 -38.37 -9.69
C SER A 302 41.69 -39.85 -9.40
N SER A 303 41.60 -40.28 -8.15
CA SER A 303 41.81 -41.68 -7.74
C SER A 303 40.75 -42.69 -8.20
N HIS A 304 39.59 -42.24 -8.65
CA HIS A 304 38.47 -43.07 -9.12
C HIS A 304 38.13 -42.77 -10.58
N LYS A 305 39.08 -42.17 -11.32
CA LYS A 305 38.90 -41.84 -12.74
C LYS A 305 39.05 -43.08 -13.63
N GLU A 306 39.94 -44.00 -13.26
CA GLU A 306 40.18 -45.27 -13.94
C GLU A 306 39.66 -46.45 -13.10
N PRO A 307 38.84 -47.37 -13.66
CA PRO A 307 38.37 -48.53 -12.92
C PRO A 307 39.53 -49.48 -12.58
N GLY A 308 39.58 -49.98 -11.34
CA GLY A 308 40.57 -50.97 -10.88
C GLY A 308 41.90 -50.41 -10.37
N VAL A 309 42.13 -49.08 -10.47
CA VAL A 309 43.34 -48.46 -9.91
C VAL A 309 43.07 -48.00 -8.48
N SER A 310 43.60 -48.73 -7.50
CA SER A 310 43.47 -48.32 -6.10
C SER A 310 44.31 -47.07 -5.81
N TYR A 311 43.90 -46.30 -4.80
CA TYR A 311 44.67 -45.14 -4.34
C TYR A 311 46.11 -45.51 -3.96
N GLN A 312 46.30 -46.70 -3.40
CA GLN A 312 47.62 -47.23 -3.03
C GLN A 312 48.48 -47.46 -4.27
N MET A 313 47.93 -48.06 -5.34
CA MET A 313 48.66 -48.25 -6.60
C MET A 313 49.06 -46.92 -7.26
N LEU A 314 48.22 -45.88 -7.21
CA LEU A 314 48.57 -44.54 -7.70
C LEU A 314 49.66 -43.88 -6.85
N ARG A 315 49.61 -44.07 -5.53
CA ARG A 315 50.63 -43.56 -4.60
C ARG A 315 51.97 -44.24 -4.84
N ASP A 316 51.96 -45.56 -5.02
CA ASP A 316 53.18 -46.34 -5.25
C ASP A 316 53.80 -46.00 -6.60
N LYS A 317 52.99 -45.85 -7.66
CA LYS A 317 53.46 -45.32 -8.96
C LYS A 317 54.13 -43.95 -8.81
N ARG A 318 53.48 -43.00 -8.12
CA ARG A 318 54.05 -41.66 -7.90
C ARG A 318 55.34 -41.70 -7.08
N MET A 319 55.42 -42.57 -6.08
CA MET A 319 56.63 -42.75 -5.27
C MET A 319 57.76 -43.41 -6.08
N ALA A 320 57.44 -44.35 -6.96
CA ALA A 320 58.39 -44.98 -7.87
C ALA A 320 58.92 -43.98 -8.91
N GLU A 321 58.04 -43.20 -9.55
CA GLU A 321 58.41 -42.11 -10.46
C GLU A 321 59.31 -41.08 -9.78
N LYS A 322 58.99 -40.69 -8.54
CA LYS A 322 59.82 -39.75 -7.76
C LYS A 322 61.20 -40.32 -7.44
N LYS A 323 61.29 -41.61 -7.10
CA LYS A 323 62.57 -42.30 -6.90
C LYS A 323 63.38 -42.40 -8.19
N ALA A 324 62.74 -42.75 -9.30
CA ALA A 324 63.38 -42.83 -10.61
C ALA A 324 63.90 -41.46 -11.08
N ALA A 325 63.13 -40.38 -10.89
CA ALA A 325 63.56 -39.03 -11.18
C ALA A 325 64.74 -38.57 -10.30
N GLN A 326 64.75 -38.94 -9.01
CA GLN A 326 65.87 -38.66 -8.12
C GLN A 326 67.14 -39.43 -8.48
N GLN A 327 67.00 -40.64 -9.04
CA GLN A 327 68.13 -41.43 -9.53
C GLN A 327 68.65 -40.88 -10.87
N ALA A 328 67.77 -40.40 -11.76
CA ALA A 328 68.16 -39.78 -13.02
C ALA A 328 68.78 -38.38 -12.86
N ALA A 329 68.49 -37.70 -11.75
CA ALA A 329 69.08 -36.40 -11.40
C ALA A 329 70.42 -36.51 -10.64
N LYS A 330 70.90 -37.73 -10.39
CA LYS A 330 72.14 -38.02 -9.68
C LYS A 330 73.20 -38.52 -10.64
#